data_AF-A0A968WDF6-F1
#
_entry.id   AF-A0A968WDF6-F1
#
_cell.length_a   1.000
_cell.length_b   1.000
_cell.length_c   1.000
_cell.angle_alpha   90.00
_cell.angle_beta   90.00
_cell.angle_gamma   90.00
#
_symmetry.space_group_name_H-M   'P 1'
#
loop_
_entity.id
_entity.type
_entity.pdbx_description
1 polymer ?
#
loop_
_entity_poly.entity_id
_entity_poly.type
_entity_poly.pdbx_seq_one_letter_code
_entity_poly.pdbx_strand_id
1 'polypeptide(L)'
;MQIQNSINASKSRSRSYTPNYHAPPPQLEPRNEEELALRLNTNVSTLREQRTTTSPEKFVAWSKERDFGKNGWRYDEKSKLYHPVK
;
A
#
# COMPACT_ATOMS: atom_id res chain seq x y z
N MET A 1 26.67 40.08 -50.60
CA MET A 1 25.86 38.86 -50.75
C MET A 1 25.97 38.07 -49.46
N GLN A 2 24.89 37.98 -48.68
CA GLN A 2 24.82 37.19 -47.45
C GLN A 2 24.51 35.74 -47.83
N ILE A 3 25.37 34.79 -47.45
CA ILE A 3 25.10 33.36 -47.59
C ILE A 3 25.00 32.79 -46.18
N GLN A 4 23.81 32.26 -45.90
CA GLN A 4 23.36 31.77 -44.60
C GLN A 4 23.98 30.41 -44.29
N ASN A 5 24.41 30.25 -43.05
CA ASN A 5 25.13 29.07 -42.54
C ASN A 5 24.10 28.06 -41.99
N SER A 6 23.80 26.98 -42.72
CA SER A 6 22.96 25.88 -42.21
C SER A 6 23.83 24.75 -41.68
N ILE A 7 24.13 24.81 -40.38
CA ILE A 7 24.79 23.74 -39.64
C ILE A 7 23.77 22.59 -39.50
N ASN A 8 23.89 21.59 -40.38
CA ASN A 8 23.12 20.36 -40.30
C ASN A 8 23.78 19.44 -39.27
N ALA A 9 23.51 19.68 -37.99
CA ALA A 9 24.00 18.85 -36.89
C ALA A 9 23.17 17.56 -36.82
N SER A 10 23.79 16.45 -37.23
CA SER A 10 23.33 15.08 -37.05
C SER A 10 22.96 14.80 -35.58
N LYS A 11 21.66 14.87 -35.27
CA LYS A 11 21.14 14.51 -33.94
C LYS A 11 21.08 12.99 -33.83
N SER A 12 22.20 12.42 -33.40
CA SER A 12 22.28 11.06 -32.87
C SER A 12 21.14 10.85 -31.87
N ARG A 13 20.18 9.97 -32.22
CA ARG A 13 19.10 9.56 -31.33
C ARG A 13 19.72 8.68 -30.25
N SER A 14 20.19 9.29 -29.17
CA SER A 14 20.47 8.59 -27.93
C SER A 14 19.17 7.94 -27.48
N ARG A 15 19.04 6.63 -27.68
CA ARG A 15 17.99 5.80 -27.07
C ARG A 15 18.26 5.83 -25.58
N SER A 16 17.61 6.74 -24.85
CA SER A 16 17.50 6.67 -23.41
C SER A 16 16.79 5.36 -23.07
N TYR A 17 17.55 4.38 -22.60
CA TYR A 17 17.03 3.14 -22.05
C TYR A 17 16.29 3.52 -20.75
N THR A 18 14.99 3.79 -20.85
CA THR A 18 14.12 3.98 -19.69
C THR A 18 13.86 2.59 -19.11
N PRO A 19 14.30 2.27 -17.88
CA PRO A 19 13.89 1.03 -17.26
C PRO A 19 12.38 1.13 -17.00
N ASN A 20 11.59 0.33 -17.73
CA ASN A 20 10.17 0.16 -17.47
C ASN A 20 10.02 -0.59 -16.14
N TYR A 21 10.03 0.14 -15.02
CA TYR A 21 9.70 -0.37 -13.69
C TYR A 21 8.19 -0.61 -13.62
N HIS A 22 7.71 -1.69 -14.23
CA HIS A 22 6.38 -2.25 -13.99
C HIS A 22 6.37 -3.10 -12.71
N ALA A 23 6.84 -2.55 -11.60
CA ALA A 23 6.69 -3.23 -10.31
C ALA A 23 5.22 -3.12 -9.88
N PRO A 24 4.54 -4.23 -9.52
CA PRO A 24 3.21 -4.14 -8.95
C PRO A 24 3.24 -3.28 -7.68
N PRO A 25 2.16 -2.52 -7.40
CA PRO A 25 2.10 -1.71 -6.20
C PRO A 25 2.34 -2.58 -4.96
N PRO A 26 3.11 -2.11 -3.96
CA PRO A 26 3.36 -2.85 -2.73
C PRO A 26 2.04 -3.29 -2.10
N GLN A 27 1.86 -4.60 -1.94
CA GLN A 27 0.74 -5.16 -1.20
C GLN A 27 1.04 -5.07 0.30
N LEU A 28 0.00 -4.85 1.09
CA LEU A 28 0.13 -4.90 2.55
C LEU A 28 0.22 -6.36 2.98
N GLU A 29 1.22 -6.67 3.78
CA GLU A 29 1.37 -8.01 4.35
C GLU A 29 0.34 -8.26 5.47
N PRO A 30 -0.10 -9.51 5.66
CA PRO A 30 -0.87 -9.89 6.84
C PRO A 30 -0.11 -9.62 8.13
N ARG A 31 -0.81 -9.25 9.19
CA ARG A 31 -0.21 -8.87 10.48
C ARG A 31 -0.73 -9.72 11.63
N ASN A 32 0.10 -9.93 12.64
CA ASN A 32 -0.34 -10.54 13.90
C ASN A 32 -1.10 -9.51 14.78
N GLU A 33 -1.63 -9.94 15.93
CA GLU A 33 -2.40 -9.06 16.84
C GLU A 33 -1.58 -7.86 17.34
N GLU A 34 -0.29 -8.06 17.65
CA GLU A 34 0.60 -7.02 18.20
C GLU A 34 0.96 -5.97 17.16
N GLU A 35 1.36 -6.41 15.97
CA GLU A 35 1.71 -5.55 14.84
C GLU A 35 0.51 -4.72 14.37
N LEU A 36 -0.67 -5.34 14.32
CA LEU A 36 -1.88 -4.62 13.94
C LEU A 36 -2.30 -3.63 15.03
N ALA A 37 -2.21 -3.99 16.31
CA ALA A 37 -2.53 -3.08 17.41
C ALA A 37 -1.65 -1.83 17.35
N LEU A 38 -0.34 -2.01 17.17
CA LEU A 38 0.61 -0.90 17.00
C LEU A 38 0.24 -0.01 15.81
N ARG A 39 -0.08 -0.63 14.66
CA ARG A 39 -0.45 0.11 13.45
C ARG A 39 -1.75 0.92 13.60
N LEU A 40 -2.75 0.37 14.29
CA LEU A 40 -4.02 1.04 14.56
C LEU A 40 -3.93 2.00 15.76
N ASN A 41 -2.73 2.21 16.31
CA ASN A 41 -2.47 3.02 17.50
C ASN A 41 -3.38 2.63 18.67
N THR A 42 -3.48 1.33 18.93
CA THR A 42 -4.28 0.74 20.01
C THR A 42 -3.49 -0.36 20.71
N ASN A 43 -4.10 -1.03 21.69
CA ASN A 43 -3.51 -2.17 22.38
C ASN A 43 -4.18 -3.49 21.94
N VAL A 44 -3.49 -4.60 22.20
CA VAL A 44 -3.96 -5.95 21.83
C VAL A 44 -5.30 -6.28 22.49
N SER A 45 -5.51 -5.88 23.75
CA SER A 45 -6.75 -6.15 24.48
C SER A 45 -7.97 -5.50 23.82
N THR A 46 -7.89 -4.21 23.50
CA THR A 46 -8.95 -3.45 22.81
C THR A 46 -9.20 -3.99 21.40
N LEU A 47 -8.13 -4.38 20.70
CA LEU A 47 -8.25 -4.98 19.37
C LEU A 47 -8.98 -6.33 19.42
N ARG A 48 -8.64 -7.19 20.39
CA ARG A 48 -9.33 -8.47 20.62
C ARG A 48 -10.77 -8.27 21.04
N GLU A 49 -11.01 -7.37 21.99
CA GLU A 49 -12.35 -7.00 22.45
C GLU A 49 -13.20 -6.59 21.25
N GLN A 50 -12.77 -5.62 20.45
CA GLN A 50 -13.52 -5.18 19.28
C GLN A 50 -13.76 -6.26 18.24
N ARG A 51 -12.79 -7.15 18.01
CA ARG A 51 -13.00 -8.30 17.14
C ARG A 51 -14.09 -9.23 17.66
N THR A 52 -14.16 -9.44 18.98
CA THR A 52 -15.11 -10.39 19.60
C THR A 52 -16.49 -9.80 19.86
N THR A 53 -16.59 -8.49 20.11
CA THR A 53 -17.84 -7.80 20.46
C THR A 53 -18.60 -7.32 19.22
N THR A 54 -17.90 -7.07 18.12
CA THR A 54 -18.50 -6.55 16.88
C THR A 54 -18.54 -7.60 15.78
N SER A 55 -19.44 -7.42 14.81
CA SER A 55 -19.44 -8.27 13.61
C SER A 55 -18.16 -8.03 12.79
N PRO A 56 -17.72 -9.03 11.99
CA PRO A 56 -16.52 -8.89 11.15
C PRO A 56 -16.52 -7.64 10.26
N GLU A 57 -17.67 -7.28 9.68
CA GLU A 57 -17.82 -6.08 8.86
C GLU A 57 -17.60 -4.79 9.64
N LYS A 58 -18.16 -4.70 10.86
CA LYS A 58 -17.95 -3.55 11.75
C LYS A 58 -16.50 -3.46 12.22
N PHE A 59 -15.86 -4.58 12.49
CA PHE A 59 -14.43 -4.61 12.82
C PHE A 59 -13.56 -4.12 11.66
N VAL A 60 -13.86 -4.53 10.42
CA VAL A 60 -13.16 -4.04 9.22
C VAL A 60 -13.33 -2.53 9.06
N ALA A 61 -14.55 -1.99 9.26
CA ALA A 61 -14.77 -0.55 9.22
C ALA A 61 -14.04 0.21 10.34
N TRP A 62 -14.09 -0.31 11.57
CA TRP A 62 -13.42 0.25 12.74
C TRP A 62 -11.89 0.30 12.58
N SER A 63 -11.30 -0.76 12.03
CA SER A 63 -9.87 -0.82 11.74
C SER A 63 -9.49 0.10 10.57
N LYS A 64 -10.34 0.19 9.53
CA LYS A 64 -10.16 1.12 8.40
C LYS A 64 -10.12 2.58 8.82
N GLU A 65 -10.94 2.97 9.80
CA GLU A 65 -10.98 4.34 10.31
C GLU A 65 -9.65 4.74 10.98
N ARG A 66 -9.06 3.81 11.73
CA ARG A 66 -7.82 3.98 12.51
C ARG A 66 -6.55 3.83 11.68
N ASP A 67 -6.57 3.02 10.63
CA ASP A 67 -5.42 2.83 9.76
C ASP A 67 -5.09 4.11 8.98
N PHE A 68 -3.85 4.58 9.05
CA PHE A 68 -3.39 5.74 8.27
C PHE A 68 -3.58 5.56 6.75
N GLY A 69 -3.43 4.33 6.27
CA GLY A 69 -3.63 3.98 4.86
C GLY A 69 -5.09 3.72 4.49
N LYS A 70 -6.04 3.88 5.42
CA LYS A 70 -7.47 3.57 5.25
C LYS A 70 -7.71 2.14 4.74
N ASN A 71 -6.92 1.18 5.25
CA ASN A 71 -7.12 -0.23 4.98
C ASN A 71 -7.92 -0.86 6.11
N GLY A 72 -8.99 -1.57 5.77
CA GLY A 72 -9.68 -2.43 6.72
C GLY A 72 -8.87 -3.69 6.98
N TRP A 73 -9.05 -4.29 8.15
CA TRP A 73 -8.34 -5.51 8.51
C TRP A 73 -9.34 -6.59 8.91
N ARG A 74 -9.22 -7.78 8.29
CA ARG A 74 -10.07 -8.92 8.60
C ARG A 74 -9.24 -10.02 9.23
N TYR A 75 -9.71 -10.52 10.36
CA TYR A 75 -9.09 -11.66 11.02
C TYR A 75 -9.41 -12.96 10.27
N ASP A 76 -8.40 -13.76 9.99
CA ASP A 76 -8.53 -15.12 9.49
C ASP A 76 -8.20 -16.11 10.61
N GLU A 77 -9.20 -16.92 11.00
CA GLU A 77 -9.06 -17.91 12.06
C GLU A 77 -8.11 -19.05 11.72
N LYS A 78 -7.89 -19.33 10.42
CA LYS A 78 -7.00 -20.40 9.96
C LYS A 78 -5.54 -19.98 10.06
N SER A 79 -5.21 -18.79 9.58
CA SER A 79 -3.84 -18.27 9.64
C SER A 79 -3.51 -17.60 10.98
N LYS A 80 -4.52 -17.28 11.80
CA LYS A 80 -4.39 -16.46 13.02
C LYS A 80 -3.76 -15.09 12.75
N LEU A 81 -3.97 -14.56 11.53
CA LEU A 81 -3.44 -13.28 11.07
C LEU A 81 -4.58 -12.37 10.60
N TYR A 82 -4.30 -11.08 10.59
CA TYR A 82 -5.16 -10.06 10.03
C TYR A 82 -4.72 -9.75 8.61
N HIS A 83 -5.64 -9.92 7.67
CA HIS A 83 -5.41 -9.62 6.27
C HIS A 83 -6.01 -8.26 5.90
N PRO A 84 -5.31 -7.44 5.11
CA PRO A 84 -5.83 -6.17 4.65
C PRO A 84 -6.98 -6.37 3.67
N VAL A 85 -8.00 -5.52 3.77
CA VAL A 85 -9.19 -5.47 2.93
C VAL A 85 -9.38 -4.03 2.47
N LYS A 86 -9.57 -3.84 1.15
CA LYS A 86 -9.82 -2.52 0.55
C LYS A 86 -11.28 -2.10 0.71
#